data_AF-A0A6N3I7H3-F1
#
_entry.id   AF-A0A6N3I7H3-F1
#
_cell.length_a   1.000
_cell.length_b   1.000
_cell.length_c   1.000
_cell.angle_alpha   90.00
_cell.angle_beta   90.00
_cell.angle_gamma   90.00
#
_symmetry.space_group_name_H-M   'P 1'
#
loop_
_entity.id
_entity.type
_entity.pdbx_description
1 polymer ?
#
loop_
_entity_poly.entity_id
_entity_poly.type
_entity_poly.pdbx_seq_one_letter_code
_entity_poly.pdbx_strand_id
1 'polypeptide(L)'
;MPAANSGRVIFSGELGIYGNIVVVDHGLGLMSLYSHLNDSAVRAGDVVQKGQLLGHTGTTGLAFGDHLHFGMMVGGVEVTPLEWLDAKWIRDNITDRLDASMAQQ
;
A
#
# COMPACT_ATOMS: atom_id res chain seq x y z
N MET A 1 -0.02 1.54 -12.58
CA MET A 1 0.19 0.48 -11.57
C MET A 1 -1.15 0.02 -11.00
N PRO A 2 -1.32 -1.30 -10.80
CA PRO A 2 -2.50 -1.86 -10.15
C PRO A 2 -2.40 -1.86 -8.62
N ALA A 3 -3.54 -1.97 -7.93
CA ALA A 3 -3.61 -2.16 -6.48
C ALA A 3 -3.06 -3.54 -6.09
N ALA A 4 -2.17 -3.57 -5.09
CA ALA A 4 -1.55 -4.79 -4.58
C ALA A 4 -2.57 -5.70 -3.88
N ASN A 5 -3.56 -5.08 -3.22
CA ASN A 5 -4.68 -5.77 -2.59
C ASN A 5 -5.94 -4.87 -2.57
N SER A 6 -7.09 -5.46 -2.27
CA SER A 6 -8.34 -4.72 -2.07
C SER A 6 -8.26 -3.83 -0.84
N GLY A 7 -8.95 -2.69 -0.85
CA GLY A 7 -8.90 -1.75 0.27
C GLY A 7 -9.63 -0.44 -0.02
N ARG A 8 -9.43 0.54 0.86
CA ARG A 8 -9.92 1.90 0.70
C ARG A 8 -8.75 2.85 0.46
N VAL A 9 -8.86 3.69 -0.55
CA VAL A 9 -7.90 4.78 -0.77
C VAL A 9 -8.07 5.79 0.36
N ILE A 10 -7.04 5.94 1.20
CA ILE A 10 -7.04 6.90 2.32
C ILE A 10 -6.34 8.22 1.96
N PHE A 11 -5.51 8.21 0.92
CA PHE A 11 -4.87 9.41 0.39
C PHE A 11 -4.59 9.26 -1.11
N SER A 12 -4.81 10.33 -1.87
CA SER A 12 -4.46 10.44 -3.30
C SER A 12 -4.15 11.91 -3.59
N GLY A 13 -2.89 12.24 -3.86
CA GLY A 13 -2.44 13.62 -4.01
C GLY A 13 -0.92 13.80 -3.88
N GLU A 14 -0.45 15.03 -3.95
CA GLU A 14 0.98 15.37 -3.84
C GLU A 14 1.44 15.40 -2.37
N LEU A 15 2.58 14.77 -2.07
CA LEU A 15 3.17 14.72 -0.72
C LEU A 15 4.70 14.85 -0.74
N GLY A 16 5.20 16.08 -0.74
CA GLY A 16 6.63 16.36 -0.55
C GLY A 16 7.54 15.57 -1.48
N ILE A 17 8.54 14.88 -0.92
CA ILE A 17 9.51 14.11 -1.72
C ILE A 17 8.90 12.90 -2.43
N TYR A 18 7.74 12.41 -1.99
CA TYR A 18 7.04 11.31 -2.65
C TYR A 18 6.37 11.76 -3.96
N GLY A 19 6.19 13.07 -4.18
CA GLY A 19 5.46 13.56 -5.35
C GLY A 19 4.00 13.15 -5.29
N ASN A 20 3.40 12.79 -6.42
CA ASN A 20 2.03 12.27 -6.43
C ASN A 20 2.03 10.85 -5.87
N ILE A 21 1.12 10.61 -4.91
CA ILE A 21 1.03 9.34 -4.20
C ILE A 21 -0.42 8.86 -4.16
N VAL A 22 -0.57 7.54 -4.01
CA VAL A 22 -1.79 6.89 -3.57
C VAL A 22 -1.45 6.03 -2.35
N VAL A 23 -2.29 6.07 -1.32
CA VAL A 23 -2.20 5.18 -0.15
C VAL A 23 -3.51 4.42 0.00
N VAL A 24 -3.42 3.10 0.07
CA VAL A 24 -4.57 2.19 0.22
C VAL A 24 -4.49 1.49 1.57
N ASP A 25 -5.55 1.63 2.37
CA ASP A 25 -5.75 0.88 3.61
C ASP A 25 -6.45 -0.45 3.32
N HIS A 26 -5.82 -1.54 3.73
CA HIS A 26 -6.31 -2.91 3.56
C HIS A 26 -7.03 -3.44 4.80
N GLY A 27 -7.18 -2.61 5.84
CA GLY A 27 -7.73 -2.98 7.14
C GLY A 27 -6.65 -3.38 8.14
N LEU A 28 -7.04 -3.48 9.42
CA LEU A 28 -6.14 -3.82 10.53
C LEU A 28 -4.90 -2.90 10.64
N GLY A 29 -4.97 -1.69 10.07
CA GLY A 29 -3.86 -0.75 10.02
C GLY A 29 -2.76 -1.12 9.02
N LEU A 30 -2.97 -2.10 8.13
CA LEU A 30 -2.06 -2.45 7.05
C LEU A 30 -2.34 -1.62 5.80
N MET A 31 -1.34 -0.91 5.30
CA MET A 31 -1.48 -0.01 4.15
C MET A 31 -0.39 -0.27 3.11
N SER A 32 -0.72 -0.05 1.84
CA SER A 32 0.25 0.08 0.76
C SER A 32 0.35 1.52 0.26
N LEU A 33 1.56 1.93 -0.13
CA LEU A 33 1.88 3.26 -0.64
C LEU A 33 2.46 3.14 -2.05
N TYR A 34 2.02 4.03 -2.94
CA TYR A 34 2.45 4.11 -4.34
C TYR A 34 2.86 5.56 -4.62
N SER A 35 4.12 5.81 -4.94
CA SER A 35 4.71 7.15 -5.03
C SER A 35 5.41 7.40 -6.37
N HIS A 36 5.79 8.66 -6.62
CA HIS A 36 6.37 9.20 -7.85
C HIS A 36 5.45 9.09 -9.06
N LEU A 37 4.14 9.12 -8.83
CA LEU A 37 3.15 8.89 -9.89
C LEU A 37 3.09 10.07 -10.86
N ASN A 38 2.82 9.80 -12.13
CA ASN A 38 2.46 10.86 -13.08
C ASN A 38 1.04 11.35 -12.81
N ASP A 39 0.12 10.40 -12.67
CA ASP A 39 -1.30 10.65 -12.41
C ASP A 39 -1.91 9.53 -11.56
N SER A 40 -3.09 9.81 -11.01
CA SER A 40 -3.90 8.88 -10.24
C SER A 40 -5.26 8.70 -10.90
N ALA A 41 -5.72 7.47 -10.98
CA ALA A 41 -7.05 7.09 -11.47
C ALA A 41 -8.10 7.02 -10.34
N VAL A 42 -7.70 7.29 -9.10
CA VAL A 42 -8.52 7.14 -7.89
C VAL A 42 -8.43 8.36 -6.98
N ARG A 43 -9.41 8.54 -6.11
CA ARG A 43 -9.46 9.61 -5.10
C ARG A 43 -9.60 9.04 -3.69
N ALA A 44 -9.24 9.84 -2.70
CA ALA A 44 -9.49 9.48 -1.30
C ALA A 44 -10.97 9.16 -1.07
N GLY A 45 -11.22 8.05 -0.36
CA GLY A 45 -12.55 7.50 -0.12
C GLY A 45 -12.94 6.34 -1.03
N ASP A 46 -12.33 6.20 -2.21
CA ASP A 46 -12.64 5.12 -3.15
C ASP A 46 -12.34 3.74 -2.55
N VAL A 47 -13.21 2.77 -2.83
CA VAL A 47 -12.93 1.34 -2.56
C VAL A 47 -12.36 0.73 -3.83
N VAL A 48 -11.23 0.06 -3.70
CA VAL A 48 -10.50 -0.55 -4.82
C VAL A 48 -10.39 -2.06 -4.63
N GLN A 49 -10.42 -2.79 -5.74
CA GLN A 49 -10.17 -4.23 -5.74
C GLN A 49 -8.70 -4.53 -6.03
N LYS A 50 -8.19 -5.65 -5.53
CA LYS A 50 -6.88 -6.17 -5.94
C LYS A 50 -6.78 -6.22 -7.47
N GLY A 51 -5.70 -5.67 -8.01
CA GLY A 51 -5.46 -5.59 -9.46
C GLY A 51 -6.10 -4.39 -10.15
N GLN A 52 -6.98 -3.62 -9.49
CA GLN A 52 -7.59 -2.43 -10.07
C GLN A 52 -6.53 -1.36 -10.35
N LEU A 53 -6.64 -0.69 -11.51
CA LEU A 53 -5.73 0.41 -11.87
C LEU A 53 -5.84 1.56 -10.87
N LEU A 54 -4.71 1.97 -10.30
CA LEU A 54 -4.63 3.10 -9.37
C LEU A 54 -4.08 4.37 -10.02
N GLY A 55 -3.30 4.25 -11.10
CA GLY A 55 -2.66 5.39 -11.78
C GLY A 55 -1.49 4.95 -12.65
N HIS A 56 -0.59 5.87 -12.98
CA HIS A 56 0.59 5.61 -13.82
C HIS A 56 1.87 6.08 -13.12
N THR A 57 2.98 5.34 -13.29
CA THR A 57 4.29 5.76 -12.76
C THR A 57 4.78 7.01 -13.50
N GLY A 58 5.72 7.71 -12.89
CA GLY A 58 6.31 8.90 -13.46
C GLY A 58 7.54 9.32 -12.68
N THR A 59 7.78 10.62 -12.65
CA THR A 59 8.99 11.21 -12.07
C THR A 59 8.69 12.35 -11.11
N THR A 60 7.50 12.37 -10.50
CA THR A 60 7.12 13.45 -9.58
C THR A 60 7.82 13.30 -8.22
N GLY A 61 8.00 14.41 -7.50
CA GLY A 61 8.75 14.43 -6.24
C GLY A 61 10.26 14.27 -6.47
N LEU A 62 10.94 13.61 -5.53
CA LEU A 62 12.38 13.34 -5.60
C LEU A 62 12.63 11.99 -6.28
N ALA A 63 12.42 11.93 -7.59
CA ALA A 63 12.67 10.76 -8.41
C ALA A 63 13.83 11.01 -9.38
N PHE A 64 14.78 10.07 -9.47
CA PHE A 64 15.92 10.15 -10.42
C PHE A 64 15.62 9.55 -11.81
N GLY A 65 14.36 9.23 -12.08
CA GLY A 65 13.89 8.59 -13.30
C GLY A 65 12.50 7.97 -13.09
N ASP A 66 11.88 7.48 -14.17
CA ASP A 66 10.55 6.85 -14.09
C ASP A 66 10.67 5.52 -13.34
N HIS A 67 10.05 5.46 -12.17
CA HIS A 67 9.95 4.26 -11.36
C HIS A 67 8.76 4.36 -10.40
N LEU A 68 8.37 3.21 -9.84
CA LEU A 68 7.43 3.15 -8.73
C LEU A 68 8.19 3.07 -7.42
N HIS A 69 7.96 4.01 -6.50
CA HIS A 69 8.26 3.79 -5.10
C HIS A 69 7.06 3.10 -4.45
N PHE A 70 7.24 1.83 -4.07
CA PHE A 70 6.24 1.01 -3.41
C PHE A 70 6.62 0.79 -1.95
N GLY A 71 5.73 1.19 -1.05
CA GLY A 71 5.90 1.08 0.40
C GLY A 71 4.78 0.27 1.05
N MET A 72 5.05 -0.21 2.26
CA MET A 72 4.07 -0.88 3.12
C MET A 72 4.14 -0.24 4.49
N MET A 73 2.99 0.00 5.11
CA MET A 73 2.91 0.56 6.46
C MET A 73 2.01 -0.28 7.36
N VAL A 74 2.35 -0.35 8.64
CA VAL A 74 1.50 -0.90 9.70
C VAL A 74 1.32 0.15 10.78
N GLY A 75 0.08 0.53 11.06
CA GLY A 75 -0.23 1.59 12.03
C GLY A 75 0.40 2.95 11.68
N GLY A 76 0.64 3.18 10.38
CA GLY A 76 1.29 4.41 9.87
C GLY A 76 2.82 4.40 9.93
N VAL A 77 3.44 3.29 10.34
CA VAL A 77 4.90 3.12 10.34
C VAL A 77 5.32 2.30 9.14
N GLU A 78 6.28 2.80 8.35
CA GLU A 78 6.87 2.07 7.22
C GLU A 78 7.54 0.78 7.67
N VAL A 79 7.28 -0.31 6.95
CA VAL A 79 7.80 -1.66 7.21
C VAL A 79 8.36 -2.27 5.94
N THR A 80 9.14 -3.35 6.07
CA THR A 80 9.78 -4.02 4.93
C THR A 80 8.74 -4.60 3.97
N PRO A 81 8.61 -4.12 2.71
CA PRO A 81 7.56 -4.59 1.81
C PRO A 81 7.66 -6.09 1.47
N LEU A 82 8.88 -6.63 1.41
CA LEU A 82 9.11 -8.05 1.08
C LEU A 82 8.39 -9.00 2.05
N GLU A 83 8.29 -8.64 3.32
CA GLU A 83 7.59 -9.44 4.33
C GLU A 83 6.09 -9.58 3.99
N TRP A 84 5.47 -8.50 3.50
CA TRP A 84 4.05 -8.42 3.16
C TRP A 84 3.73 -8.89 1.73
N LEU A 85 4.74 -9.28 0.98
CA LEU A 85 4.61 -9.96 -0.32
C LEU A 85 4.84 -11.47 -0.20
N ASP A 86 5.38 -11.96 0.92
CA ASP A 86 5.64 -13.37 1.17
C ASP A 86 4.47 -14.02 1.93
N ALA A 87 3.75 -14.91 1.24
CA ALA A 87 2.63 -15.64 1.82
C ALA A 87 3.02 -16.56 2.99
N LYS A 88 4.27 -17.04 3.05
CA LYS A 88 4.76 -17.81 4.20
C LYS A 88 5.03 -16.89 5.39
N TRP A 89 5.70 -15.75 5.18
CA TRP A 89 5.95 -14.79 6.25
C TRP A 89 4.65 -14.31 6.88
N ILE A 90 3.66 -13.94 6.05
CA ILE A 90 2.33 -13.51 6.53
C ILE A 90 1.68 -14.60 7.37
N ARG A 91 1.77 -15.86 6.92
CA ARG A 91 1.16 -16.97 7.64
C ARG A 91 1.75 -17.17 9.02
N ASP A 92 3.08 -17.31 9.07
CA ASP A 92 3.81 -17.64 10.30
C ASP A 92 3.75 -16.50 11.35
N ASN A 93 3.71 -15.24 10.89
CA ASN A 93 3.83 -14.07 11.75
C ASN A 93 2.52 -13.34 12.02
N ILE A 94 1.53 -13.47 11.14
CA ILE A 94 0.26 -12.75 11.24
C ILE A 94 -0.90 -13.73 11.43
N THR A 95 -1.25 -14.54 10.43
CA THR A 95 -2.52 -15.30 10.49
C THR A 95 -2.50 -16.37 11.56
N ASP A 96 -1.45 -17.18 11.66
CA ASP A 96 -1.37 -18.26 12.65
C ASP A 96 -1.32 -17.68 14.09
N ARG A 97 -0.75 -16.49 14.25
CA ARG A 97 -0.69 -15.77 15.53
C ARG A 97 -2.04 -15.20 15.93
N LEU A 98 -2.78 -14.62 14.98
CA LEU A 98 -4.13 -14.13 15.19
C LEU A 98 -5.07 -15.29 15.54
N ASP A 99 -5.04 -16.39 14.80
CA ASP A 99 -5.87 -17.56 15.04
C ASP A 99 -5.60 -18.16 16.43
N ALA A 100 -4.32 -18.30 16.80
CA ALA A 100 -3.95 -18.76 18.14
C ALA A 100 -4.44 -17.82 19.25
N SER A 101 -4.43 -16.50 19.03
CA SER A 101 -4.93 -15.52 20.00
C SER A 101 -6.44 -15.55 20.16
N MET A 102 -7.18 -15.82 19.08
CA MET A 102 -8.64 -15.91 19.08
C MET A 102 -9.13 -17.22 19.70
N ALA A 103 -8.38 -18.32 19.54
CA ALA A 103 -8.71 -19.61 20.15
C ALA A 103 -8.52 -19.65 21.68
N GLN A 104 -7.84 -18.64 22.26
CA GLN A 104 -7.61 -18.51 23.70
C GLN A 104 -8.65 -17.63 24.42
N GLN A 105 -9.62 -17.09 23.69
CA GLN A 105 -10.75 -16.30 24.21
C GLN A 105 -12.03 -17.14 24.26
#